data_AF-A0A5M3Z8E7-F1
#
_entry.id   AF-A0A5M3Z8E7-F1
#
_cell.length_a   1.000
_cell.length_b   1.000
_cell.length_c   1.000
_cell.angle_alpha   90.00
_cell.angle_beta   90.00
_cell.angle_gamma   90.00
#
_symmetry.space_group_name_H-M   'P 1'
#
loop_
_entity.id
_entity.type
_entity.pdbx_description
1 polymer ?
#
loop_
_entity_poly.entity_id
_entity_poly.type
_entity_poly.pdbx_seq_one_letter_code
_entity_poly.pdbx_strand_id
1 'polypeptide(L)'
;MSSNGANEEPPSPPHSSCFAKVPPEILLEICGHMDPPSLARFSQTCKYMDFQLCVERKKAAKQHALPSPEEYERARYRWNEACRPMEHMAKAVRDGRYFAVLGFLKAGVDANSYTLGFRSLLGLAIYKKQVDIVQLLLRYGADPERSQFDPPRSSISHLYSAAMAYLLLRFGAKINLMREFSAMTGGRLPTSMLDLAILNGSDLPGLTANHSTVLHIAIDNRYDDYSYFLLRKFPELLDETDNTGSTALTHALLHSNKPLALELIRHNAPVGHVDAWGVSDLWLAVNKGYYSVVQEMLARWDGPPGSLGMDPLQSAITIRQFEIAALLVEHPSFQTREHIRLAVTCLSAYPDEQAQMLAQALRIRFPGFCLWTRPVIR
;
A
#
# COMPACT_ATOMS: atom_id res chain seq x y z
N MET A 1 -64.61 -6.09 72.99
CA MET A 1 -64.22 -5.39 71.76
C MET A 1 -62.71 -5.55 71.60
N SER A 2 -62.36 -6.42 70.67
CA SER A 2 -61.03 -6.82 70.20
C SER A 2 -60.18 -5.60 69.82
N SER A 3 -58.97 -5.45 70.36
CA SER A 3 -57.66 -5.94 69.86
C SER A 3 -57.11 -5.18 68.65
N ASN A 4 -56.02 -4.43 68.88
CA ASN A 4 -54.69 -4.62 68.25
C ASN A 4 -53.97 -3.28 68.11
N GLY A 5 -53.08 -3.00 69.07
CA GLY A 5 -51.94 -2.13 68.85
C GLY A 5 -50.96 -2.87 67.94
N ALA A 6 -50.82 -2.41 66.70
CA ALA A 6 -49.80 -2.89 65.80
C ALA A 6 -48.47 -2.21 66.17
N ASN A 7 -47.55 -3.02 66.70
CA ASN A 7 -46.12 -2.71 66.72
C ASN A 7 -45.63 -2.65 65.26
N GLU A 8 -45.38 -1.46 64.75
CA GLU A 8 -44.57 -1.28 63.55
C GLU A 8 -43.09 -1.47 63.94
N GLU A 9 -42.54 -2.64 63.61
CA GLU A 9 -41.09 -2.86 63.66
C GLU A 9 -40.39 -1.92 62.67
N PRO A 10 -39.24 -1.31 63.04
CA PRO A 10 -38.47 -0.50 62.12
C PRO A 10 -37.91 -1.39 60.99
N PRO A 11 -37.75 -0.85 59.77
CA PRO A 11 -37.22 -1.61 58.64
C PRO A 11 -35.85 -2.17 59.00
N SER A 12 -35.68 -3.48 58.84
CA SER A 12 -34.43 -4.18 59.06
C SER A 12 -33.30 -3.53 58.25
N PRO A 13 -32.09 -3.35 58.83
CA PRO A 13 -30.98 -2.75 58.11
C PRO A 13 -30.65 -3.61 56.89
N PRO A 14 -30.19 -3.02 55.77
CA PRO A 14 -29.84 -3.78 54.58
C PRO A 14 -28.85 -4.85 54.99
N HIS A 15 -29.19 -6.13 54.79
CA HIS A 15 -28.36 -7.25 55.14
C HIS A 15 -26.95 -7.03 54.57
N SER A 16 -26.01 -6.62 55.42
CA SER A 16 -24.60 -6.57 55.05
C SER A 16 -24.25 -7.97 54.58
N SER A 17 -23.80 -8.13 53.33
CA SER A 17 -23.52 -9.47 52.80
C SER A 17 -22.62 -10.20 53.79
N CYS A 18 -22.91 -11.47 54.13
CA CYS A 18 -22.13 -12.22 55.12
C CYS A 18 -20.63 -12.24 54.78
N PHE A 19 -20.28 -12.05 53.50
CA PHE A 19 -18.93 -11.93 52.99
C PHE A 19 -18.18 -10.67 53.43
N ALA A 20 -18.87 -9.57 53.77
CA ALA A 20 -18.25 -8.39 54.35
C ALA A 20 -17.64 -8.65 55.74
N LYS A 21 -18.06 -9.74 56.41
CA LYS A 21 -17.55 -10.15 57.71
C LYS A 21 -16.35 -11.11 57.61
N VAL A 22 -16.02 -11.60 56.41
CA VAL A 22 -14.89 -12.50 56.22
C VAL A 22 -13.60 -11.67 56.08
N PRO A 23 -12.55 -11.98 56.87
CA PRO A 23 -11.26 -11.32 56.74
C PRO A 23 -10.69 -11.44 55.31
N PRO A 24 -10.09 -10.38 54.76
CA PRO A 24 -9.55 -10.39 53.41
C PRO A 24 -8.47 -11.46 53.21
N GLU A 25 -7.72 -11.83 54.25
CA GLU A 25 -6.68 -12.85 54.19
C GLU A 25 -7.25 -14.24 53.84
N ILE A 26 -8.39 -14.61 54.45
CA ILE A 26 -9.06 -15.88 54.19
C ILE A 26 -9.62 -15.90 52.76
N LEU A 27 -10.15 -14.76 52.29
CA LEU A 27 -10.62 -14.63 50.92
C LEU A 27 -9.48 -14.83 49.91
N LEU A 28 -8.31 -14.25 50.17
CA LEU A 28 -7.13 -14.40 49.31
C LEU A 28 -6.61 -15.86 49.28
N GLU A 29 -6.58 -16.55 50.42
CA GLU A 29 -6.15 -17.95 50.50
C GLU A 29 -7.08 -18.88 49.71
N ILE A 30 -8.39 -18.72 49.85
CA ILE A 30 -9.39 -19.47 49.07
C ILE A 30 -9.18 -19.21 47.57
N CYS A 31 -8.93 -17.96 47.20
CA CYS A 31 -8.71 -17.58 45.81
C CYS A 31 -7.42 -18.16 45.22
N GLY A 32 -6.38 -18.37 46.03
CA GLY A 32 -5.14 -19.02 45.63
C GLY A 32 -5.33 -20.46 45.12
N HIS A 33 -6.42 -21.12 45.52
CA HIS A 33 -6.77 -22.49 45.11
C HIS A 33 -7.83 -22.56 44.01
N MET A 34 -8.36 -21.44 43.54
CA MET A 34 -9.39 -21.40 42.51
C MET A 34 -8.80 -21.31 41.11
N ASP A 35 -9.41 -21.99 40.15
CA ASP A 35 -9.13 -21.70 38.74
C ASP A 35 -9.64 -20.29 38.37
N PRO A 36 -8.99 -19.58 37.44
CA PRO A 36 -9.34 -18.20 37.09
C PRO A 36 -10.80 -17.99 36.67
N PRO A 37 -11.45 -18.91 35.92
CA PRO A 37 -12.89 -18.84 35.66
C PRO A 37 -13.75 -18.92 36.92
N SER A 38 -13.41 -19.78 37.87
CA SER A 38 -14.11 -19.89 39.16
C SER A 38 -13.86 -18.67 40.04
N LEU A 39 -12.63 -18.15 40.07
CA LEU A 39 -12.30 -16.88 40.76
C LEU A 39 -13.09 -15.70 40.18
N ALA A 40 -13.22 -15.62 38.85
CA ALA A 40 -14.02 -14.58 38.20
C ALA A 40 -15.50 -14.67 38.62
N ARG A 41 -16.09 -15.87 38.58
CA ARG A 41 -17.48 -16.11 39.03
C ARG A 41 -17.65 -15.78 40.52
N PHE A 42 -16.69 -16.19 41.35
CA PHE A 42 -16.69 -15.93 42.79
C PHE A 42 -16.64 -14.43 43.10
N SER A 43 -15.76 -13.68 42.43
CA SER A 43 -15.66 -12.23 42.59
C SER A 43 -16.95 -11.48 42.22
N GLN A 44 -17.72 -12.00 41.26
CA GLN A 44 -18.94 -11.36 40.77
C GLN A 44 -20.16 -11.57 41.67
N THR A 45 -20.05 -12.39 42.71
CA THR A 45 -21.18 -12.70 43.62
C THR A 45 -21.66 -11.47 44.40
N CYS A 46 -20.77 -10.54 44.77
CA CYS A 46 -21.15 -9.27 45.40
C CYS A 46 -20.12 -8.15 45.19
N LYS A 47 -20.57 -6.89 45.31
CA LYS A 47 -19.72 -5.69 45.13
C LYS A 47 -18.48 -5.66 46.05
N TYR A 48 -18.63 -6.14 47.28
CA TYR A 48 -17.52 -6.21 48.24
C TYR A 48 -16.42 -7.16 47.76
N MET A 49 -16.79 -8.36 47.32
CA MET A 49 -15.84 -9.35 46.79
C MET A 49 -15.23 -8.90 45.46
N ASP A 50 -16.01 -8.28 44.58
CA ASP A 50 -15.49 -7.76 43.31
C ASP A 50 -14.40 -6.70 43.54
N PHE A 51 -14.58 -5.85 44.57
CA PHE A 51 -13.58 -4.86 44.96
C PHE A 51 -12.33 -5.52 45.57
N GLN A 52 -12.49 -6.39 46.57
CA GLN A 52 -11.37 -7.03 47.27
C GLN A 52 -10.54 -7.95 46.36
N LEU A 53 -11.21 -8.72 45.50
CA LEU A 53 -10.56 -9.72 44.64
C LEU A 53 -10.15 -9.16 43.27
N CYS A 54 -10.31 -7.85 43.05
CA CYS A 54 -10.03 -7.24 41.75
C CYS A 54 -8.58 -7.49 41.32
N VAL A 55 -7.62 -7.32 42.23
CA VAL A 55 -6.18 -7.48 41.94
C VAL A 55 -5.85 -8.94 41.64
N GLU A 56 -6.26 -9.88 42.50
CA GLU A 56 -5.99 -11.30 42.31
C GLU A 56 -6.68 -11.86 41.06
N ARG A 57 -7.91 -11.43 40.78
CA ARG A 57 -8.60 -11.79 39.53
C ARG A 57 -7.81 -11.37 38.31
N LYS A 58 -7.27 -10.14 38.30
CA LYS A 58 -6.45 -9.65 37.18
C LYS A 58 -5.15 -10.45 37.06
N LYS A 59 -4.50 -10.77 38.18
CA LYS A 59 -3.27 -11.58 38.22
C LYS A 59 -3.50 -13.00 37.71
N ALA A 60 -4.53 -13.68 38.20
CA ALA A 60 -4.92 -15.02 37.76
C ALA A 60 -5.31 -15.04 36.28
N ALA A 61 -6.08 -14.05 35.82
CA ALA A 61 -6.43 -13.92 34.41
C ALA A 61 -5.19 -13.67 33.53
N LYS A 62 -4.20 -12.91 34.01
CA LYS A 62 -2.93 -12.68 33.29
C LYS A 62 -2.09 -13.96 33.19
N GLN A 63 -1.95 -14.71 34.27
CA GLN A 63 -1.22 -15.97 34.30
C GLN A 63 -1.87 -17.04 33.42
N HIS A 64 -3.20 -17.07 33.35
CA HIS A 64 -3.94 -18.03 32.55
C HIS A 64 -4.14 -17.58 31.10
N ALA A 65 -3.93 -16.31 30.77
CA ALA A 65 -4.09 -15.82 29.40
C ALA A 65 -3.01 -16.39 28.45
N LEU A 66 -1.77 -16.49 28.95
CA LEU A 66 -0.58 -16.82 28.18
C LEU A 66 0.10 -18.09 28.73
N PRO A 67 0.80 -18.85 27.87
CA PRO A 67 1.70 -19.93 28.27
C PRO A 67 2.78 -19.48 29.27
N SER A 68 3.34 -20.43 30.00
CA SER A 68 4.46 -20.14 30.90
C SER A 68 5.76 -19.85 30.10
N PRO A 69 6.74 -19.11 30.66
CA PRO A 69 8.01 -18.87 29.98
C PRO A 69 8.74 -20.15 29.56
N GLU A 70 8.64 -21.21 30.36
CA GLU A 70 9.22 -22.52 30.06
C GLU A 70 8.59 -23.18 28.83
N GLU A 71 7.28 -22.96 28.62
CA GLU A 71 6.57 -23.46 27.44
C GLU A 71 7.00 -22.72 26.17
N TYR A 72 7.26 -21.41 26.25
CA TYR A 72 7.84 -20.65 25.15
C TYR A 72 9.25 -21.14 24.78
N GLU A 73 10.12 -21.40 25.77
CA GLU A 73 11.46 -21.96 25.52
C GLU A 73 11.37 -23.37 24.91
N ARG A 74 10.46 -24.21 25.40
CA ARG A 74 10.23 -25.55 24.83
C ARG A 74 9.76 -25.49 23.37
N ALA A 75 8.82 -24.58 23.07
CA ALA A 75 8.29 -24.39 21.72
C ALA A 75 9.34 -23.87 20.73
N ARG A 76 10.39 -23.18 21.20
CA ARG A 76 11.49 -22.68 20.38
C ARG A 76 12.32 -23.79 19.74
N TYR A 77 12.50 -24.91 20.41
CA TYR A 77 13.42 -25.99 19.99
C TYR A 77 12.74 -27.32 19.63
N ARG A 78 11.52 -27.58 20.10
CA ARG A 78 10.75 -28.79 19.77
C ARG A 78 9.34 -28.39 19.34
N TRP A 79 9.13 -28.20 18.05
CA TRP A 79 7.80 -28.01 17.49
C TRP A 79 7.08 -29.36 17.34
N ASN A 80 6.10 -29.64 18.20
CA ASN A 80 5.22 -30.80 18.04
C ASN A 80 3.76 -30.37 18.28
N GLU A 81 2.92 -30.47 17.25
CA GLU A 81 1.52 -30.05 17.31
C GLU A 81 0.68 -30.88 18.28
N ALA A 82 1.09 -32.12 18.58
CA ALA A 82 0.36 -33.02 19.48
C ALA A 82 0.43 -32.61 20.98
N CYS A 83 1.43 -31.80 21.37
CA CYS A 83 1.67 -31.41 22.76
C CYS A 83 1.57 -29.88 22.94
N ARG A 84 0.60 -29.23 22.28
CA ARG A 84 0.45 -27.78 22.38
C ARG A 84 -0.24 -27.39 23.69
N PRO A 85 0.41 -26.62 24.57
CA PRO A 85 -0.23 -26.03 25.74
C PRO A 85 -1.44 -25.19 25.36
N MET A 86 -2.38 -25.05 26.30
CA MET A 86 -3.61 -24.32 26.08
C MET A 86 -3.36 -22.81 26.09
N GLU A 87 -3.26 -22.20 24.90
CA GLU A 87 -3.13 -20.75 24.77
C GLU A 87 -4.50 -20.07 24.86
N HIS A 88 -4.97 -19.72 26.07
CA HIS A 88 -6.35 -19.24 26.25
C HIS A 88 -6.66 -17.94 25.51
N MET A 89 -5.77 -16.95 25.56
CA MET A 89 -5.96 -15.69 24.83
C MET A 89 -5.86 -15.90 23.32
N ALA A 90 -4.88 -16.67 22.85
CA ALA A 90 -4.75 -16.97 21.42
C ALA A 90 -5.92 -17.79 20.89
N LYS A 91 -6.46 -18.73 21.68
CA LYS A 91 -7.69 -19.47 21.35
C LYS A 91 -8.89 -18.52 21.28
N ALA A 92 -9.05 -17.61 22.25
CA ALA A 92 -10.11 -16.60 22.20
C ALA A 92 -10.05 -15.74 20.93
N VAL A 93 -8.85 -15.33 20.51
CA VAL A 93 -8.64 -14.64 19.23
C VAL A 93 -8.99 -15.56 18.04
N ARG A 94 -8.50 -16.81 17.99
CA ARG A 94 -8.83 -17.75 16.88
C ARG A 94 -10.33 -17.96 16.71
N ASP A 95 -11.04 -18.06 17.82
CA ASP A 95 -12.48 -18.31 17.87
C ASP A 95 -13.31 -17.03 17.66
N GLY A 96 -12.69 -15.85 17.62
CA GLY A 96 -13.39 -14.57 17.47
C GLY A 96 -14.16 -14.13 18.72
N ARG A 97 -13.76 -14.60 19.90
CA ARG A 97 -14.46 -14.33 21.17
C ARG A 97 -14.08 -12.95 21.73
N TYR A 98 -14.67 -11.90 21.18
CA TYR A 98 -14.40 -10.49 21.52
C TYR A 98 -14.38 -10.22 23.04
N PHE A 99 -15.45 -10.63 23.76
CA PHE A 99 -15.55 -10.37 25.20
C PHE A 99 -14.49 -11.10 26.03
N ALA A 100 -14.05 -12.28 25.60
CA ALA A 100 -12.98 -13.00 26.27
C ALA A 100 -11.63 -12.28 26.08
N VAL A 101 -11.34 -11.81 24.85
CA VAL A 101 -10.15 -11.00 24.57
C VAL A 101 -10.17 -9.70 25.38
N LEU A 102 -11.31 -9.00 25.42
CA LEU A 102 -11.49 -7.79 26.23
C LEU A 102 -11.26 -8.07 27.73
N GLY A 103 -11.73 -9.21 28.24
CA GLY A 103 -11.50 -9.63 29.62
C GLY A 103 -10.01 -9.80 29.93
N PHE A 104 -9.26 -10.47 29.07
CA PHE A 104 -7.81 -10.63 29.21
C PHE A 104 -7.06 -9.30 29.14
N LEU A 105 -7.43 -8.41 28.22
CA LEU A 105 -6.81 -7.07 28.11
C LEU A 105 -7.10 -6.19 29.33
N LYS A 106 -8.34 -6.19 29.84
CA LYS A 106 -8.70 -5.50 31.10
C LYS A 106 -7.97 -6.06 32.32
N ALA A 107 -7.54 -7.32 32.26
CA ALA A 107 -6.70 -7.95 33.28
C ALA A 107 -5.22 -7.51 33.23
N GLY A 108 -4.82 -6.72 32.22
CA GLY A 108 -3.45 -6.23 32.08
C GLY A 108 -2.53 -7.22 31.36
N VAL A 109 -3.10 -8.11 30.53
CA VAL A 109 -2.31 -8.87 29.55
C VAL A 109 -1.83 -7.90 28.48
N ASP A 110 -0.56 -8.00 28.13
CA ASP A 110 0.04 -7.13 27.10
C ASP A 110 -0.60 -7.43 25.73
N ALA A 111 -1.11 -6.40 25.06
CA ALA A 111 -1.71 -6.53 23.73
C ALA A 111 -0.67 -6.95 22.67
N ASN A 112 0.62 -6.76 22.94
CA ASN A 112 1.74 -7.20 22.11
C ASN A 112 2.19 -8.64 22.38
N SER A 113 1.45 -9.38 23.23
CA SER A 113 1.74 -10.79 23.46
C SER A 113 1.60 -11.61 22.18
N TYR A 114 2.17 -12.81 22.20
CA TYR A 114 2.29 -13.67 21.03
C TYR A 114 2.00 -15.12 21.36
N THR A 115 1.66 -15.88 20.33
CA THR A 115 1.42 -17.32 20.42
C THR A 115 2.73 -18.10 20.60
N LEU A 116 2.67 -19.36 21.01
CA LEU A 116 3.80 -20.31 20.98
C LEU A 116 4.36 -20.51 19.57
N GLY A 117 3.55 -20.20 18.54
CA GLY A 117 4.00 -20.07 17.15
C GLY A 117 4.72 -18.78 16.82
N PHE A 118 5.10 -18.00 17.83
CA PHE A 118 5.76 -16.71 17.73
C PHE A 118 5.03 -15.65 16.88
N ARG A 119 3.77 -15.91 16.49
CA ARG A 119 2.86 -14.95 15.85
C ARG A 119 2.27 -14.01 16.89
N SER A 120 2.30 -12.70 16.65
CA SER A 120 1.64 -11.72 17.51
C SER A 120 0.12 -11.95 17.57
N LEU A 121 -0.50 -11.63 18.69
CA LEU A 121 -1.96 -11.74 18.82
C LEU A 121 -2.69 -10.83 17.82
N LEU A 122 -2.13 -9.66 17.53
CA LEU A 122 -2.61 -8.76 16.48
C LEU A 122 -2.54 -9.43 15.10
N GLY A 123 -1.38 -10.02 14.74
CA GLY A 123 -1.21 -10.73 13.47
C GLY A 123 -2.13 -11.95 13.33
N LEU A 124 -2.44 -12.63 14.44
CA LEU A 124 -3.43 -13.71 14.45
C LEU A 124 -4.84 -13.20 14.18
N ALA A 125 -5.25 -12.08 14.79
CA ALA A 125 -6.55 -11.46 14.56
C ALA A 125 -6.71 -10.96 13.11
N ILE A 126 -5.65 -10.38 12.54
CA ILE A 126 -5.60 -9.95 11.13
C ILE A 126 -5.75 -11.16 10.20
N TYR A 127 -4.98 -12.23 10.44
CA TYR A 127 -5.07 -13.46 9.64
C TYR A 127 -6.48 -14.08 9.70
N LYS A 128 -7.15 -13.98 10.85
CA LYS A 128 -8.55 -14.42 11.04
C LYS A 128 -9.60 -13.42 10.54
N LYS A 129 -9.19 -12.27 9.98
CA LYS A 129 -10.05 -11.21 9.42
C LYS A 129 -11.01 -10.58 10.43
N GLN A 130 -10.61 -10.51 11.70
CA GLN A 130 -11.47 -10.03 12.79
C GLN A 130 -11.24 -8.54 13.06
N VAL A 131 -11.93 -7.67 12.31
CA VAL A 131 -11.75 -6.21 12.42
C VAL A 131 -11.97 -5.70 13.85
N ASP A 132 -13.01 -6.18 14.54
CA ASP A 132 -13.34 -5.73 15.91
C ASP A 132 -12.26 -6.09 16.93
N ILE A 133 -11.71 -7.30 16.82
CA ILE A 133 -10.64 -7.77 17.73
C ILE A 133 -9.32 -7.06 17.40
N VAL A 134 -9.03 -6.81 16.13
CA VAL A 134 -7.89 -5.97 15.72
C VAL A 134 -8.02 -4.57 16.30
N GLN A 135 -9.19 -3.94 16.17
CA GLN A 135 -9.44 -2.60 16.72
C GLN A 135 -9.28 -2.60 18.24
N LEU A 136 -9.77 -3.64 18.91
CA LEU A 136 -9.63 -3.80 20.34
C LEU A 136 -8.15 -3.90 20.77
N LEU A 137 -7.38 -4.78 20.13
CA LEU A 137 -5.95 -4.95 20.44
C LEU A 137 -5.17 -3.65 20.22
N LEU A 138 -5.40 -2.95 19.11
CA LEU A 138 -4.76 -1.66 18.81
C LEU A 138 -5.11 -0.58 19.85
N ARG A 139 -6.39 -0.49 20.28
CA ARG A 139 -6.81 0.44 21.35
C ARG A 139 -6.15 0.16 22.69
N TYR A 140 -5.75 -1.07 22.95
CA TYR A 140 -5.02 -1.48 24.15
C TYR A 140 -3.49 -1.43 23.98
N GLY A 141 -2.99 -0.80 22.90
CA GLY A 141 -1.56 -0.56 22.70
C GLY A 141 -0.81 -1.67 21.96
N ALA A 142 -1.50 -2.54 21.22
CA ALA A 142 -0.83 -3.41 20.27
C ALA A 142 -0.17 -2.57 19.18
N ASP A 143 1.10 -2.82 18.92
CA ASP A 143 1.89 -2.14 17.91
C ASP A 143 1.75 -2.86 16.55
N PRO A 144 1.22 -2.20 15.51
CA PRO A 144 1.04 -2.81 14.19
C PRO A 144 2.35 -3.11 13.46
N GLU A 145 3.47 -2.48 13.84
CA GLU A 145 4.80 -2.67 13.24
C GLU A 145 5.63 -3.74 13.95
N ARG A 146 5.17 -4.22 15.12
CA ARG A 146 5.91 -5.20 15.93
C ARG A 146 5.88 -6.60 15.29
N SER A 147 6.85 -6.83 14.42
CA SER A 147 7.07 -8.11 13.74
C SER A 147 8.18 -8.92 14.42
N GLN A 148 7.89 -9.51 15.58
CA GLN A 148 8.94 -10.21 16.31
C GLN A 148 9.43 -11.51 15.62
N PHE A 149 8.58 -12.27 14.90
CA PHE A 149 8.99 -13.57 14.32
C PHE A 149 8.20 -14.06 13.08
N ASP A 150 7.25 -13.30 12.53
CA ASP A 150 6.75 -13.61 11.19
C ASP A 150 7.76 -12.98 10.20
N PRO A 151 8.30 -13.71 9.19
CA PRO A 151 9.01 -13.07 8.08
C PRO A 151 8.08 -12.01 7.50
N PRO A 152 8.56 -10.84 7.03
CA PRO A 152 7.92 -9.52 7.14
C PRO A 152 6.55 -9.44 6.46
N ARG A 153 5.57 -10.22 6.90
CA ARG A 153 4.16 -10.12 6.57
C ARG A 153 3.74 -8.94 7.38
N SER A 154 3.95 -7.72 6.86
CA SER A 154 3.35 -6.58 7.51
C SER A 154 1.86 -6.89 7.69
N SER A 155 1.31 -6.29 8.74
CA SER A 155 -0.12 -6.28 9.02
C SER A 155 -0.95 -5.91 7.77
N ILE A 156 -0.37 -5.15 6.83
CA ILE A 156 -0.98 -4.69 5.59
C ILE A 156 -0.89 -5.73 4.46
N SER A 157 0.12 -6.59 4.38
CA SER A 157 0.27 -7.57 3.27
C SER A 157 -0.91 -8.55 3.09
N HIS A 158 -1.77 -8.63 4.09
CA HIS A 158 -3.01 -9.39 4.10
C HIS A 158 -4.26 -8.50 4.01
N LEU A 159 -4.23 -7.39 3.26
CA LEU A 159 -5.40 -6.52 3.04
C LEU A 159 -6.56 -7.31 2.39
N TYR A 160 -7.40 -7.92 3.24
CA TYR A 160 -8.62 -8.60 2.82
C TYR A 160 -9.81 -7.64 2.77
N SER A 161 -9.67 -6.43 3.31
CA SER A 161 -10.72 -5.41 3.37
C SER A 161 -10.14 -4.00 3.56
N ALA A 162 -10.75 -3.02 2.90
CA ALA A 162 -10.49 -1.58 3.08
C ALA A 162 -10.55 -1.15 4.55
N ALA A 163 -11.50 -1.72 5.31
CA ALA A 163 -11.69 -1.37 6.72
C ALA A 163 -10.49 -1.78 7.59
N MET A 164 -9.92 -2.96 7.34
CA MET A 164 -8.74 -3.45 8.06
C MET A 164 -7.51 -2.59 7.73
N ALA A 165 -7.31 -2.30 6.45
CA ALA A 165 -6.23 -1.45 5.97
C ALA A 165 -6.27 -0.07 6.63
N TYR A 166 -7.45 0.56 6.62
CA TYR A 166 -7.65 1.89 7.19
C TYR A 166 -7.42 1.88 8.70
N LEU A 167 -7.91 0.86 9.39
CA LEU A 167 -7.73 0.72 10.83
C LEU A 167 -6.24 0.60 11.19
N LEU A 168 -5.47 -0.23 10.50
CA LEU A 168 -4.05 -0.39 10.76
C LEU A 168 -3.27 0.91 10.54
N LEU A 169 -3.48 1.57 9.39
CA LEU A 169 -2.86 2.86 9.11
C LEU A 169 -3.26 3.93 10.14
N ARG A 170 -4.52 3.95 10.59
CA ARG A 170 -4.96 4.88 11.64
C ARG A 170 -4.21 4.70 12.97
N PHE A 171 -3.71 3.50 13.25
CA PHE A 171 -2.94 3.19 14.46
C PHE A 171 -1.42 3.16 14.22
N GLY A 172 -0.94 3.79 13.14
CA GLY A 172 0.50 3.99 12.92
C GLY A 172 1.19 2.93 12.07
N ALA A 173 0.46 2.01 11.45
CA ALA A 173 1.05 1.04 10.52
C ALA A 173 1.68 1.76 9.32
N LYS A 174 2.78 1.23 8.80
CA LYS A 174 3.48 1.75 7.63
C LYS A 174 3.37 0.80 6.44
N ILE A 175 3.56 1.34 5.25
CA ILE A 175 3.73 0.58 4.02
C ILE A 175 5.25 0.48 3.78
N ASN A 176 5.80 -0.70 4.01
CA ASN A 176 7.24 -0.95 3.95
C ASN A 176 7.63 -1.87 2.80
N LEU A 177 6.68 -2.57 2.19
CA LEU A 177 6.95 -3.50 1.09
C LEU A 177 6.13 -3.17 -0.15
N MET A 178 6.73 -3.39 -1.31
CA MET A 178 6.05 -3.15 -2.59
C MET A 178 4.76 -3.97 -2.74
N ARG A 179 4.73 -5.21 -2.21
CA ARG A 179 3.51 -6.04 -2.21
C ARG A 179 2.34 -5.43 -1.44
N GLU A 180 2.60 -4.62 -0.42
CA GLU A 180 1.56 -3.97 0.39
C GLU A 180 0.96 -2.79 -0.36
N PHE A 181 1.83 -1.99 -0.98
CA PHE A 181 1.42 -0.95 -1.91
C PHE A 181 0.55 -1.57 -3.02
N SER A 182 1.02 -2.63 -3.69
CA SER A 182 0.27 -3.31 -4.75
C SER A 182 -1.05 -3.92 -4.25
N ALA A 183 -1.11 -4.46 -3.03
CA ALA A 183 -2.35 -4.99 -2.47
C ALA A 183 -3.38 -3.88 -2.21
N MET A 184 -2.92 -2.73 -1.72
CA MET A 184 -3.78 -1.57 -1.46
C MET A 184 -4.29 -0.94 -2.76
N THR A 185 -3.41 -0.75 -3.75
CA THR A 185 -3.80 -0.19 -5.06
C THR A 185 -4.67 -1.16 -5.86
N GLY A 186 -4.34 -2.46 -5.82
CA GLY A 186 -5.13 -3.54 -6.43
C GLY A 186 -6.51 -3.72 -5.80
N GLY A 187 -6.62 -3.47 -4.49
CA GLY A 187 -7.89 -3.38 -3.78
C GLY A 187 -8.70 -2.12 -4.10
N ARG A 188 -8.20 -1.23 -4.97
CA ARG A 188 -8.81 0.06 -5.34
C ARG A 188 -9.19 0.89 -4.11
N LEU A 189 -8.34 0.86 -3.10
CA LEU A 189 -8.52 1.66 -1.90
C LEU A 189 -8.40 3.16 -2.23
N PRO A 190 -8.95 4.08 -1.41
CA PRO A 190 -8.83 5.50 -1.69
C PRO A 190 -7.39 5.98 -1.47
N THR A 191 -6.92 6.90 -2.32
CA THR A 191 -5.58 7.49 -2.24
C THR A 191 -5.32 8.24 -0.93
N SER A 192 -6.36 8.65 -0.20
CA SER A 192 -6.24 9.19 1.17
C SER A 192 -5.56 8.25 2.15
N MET A 193 -5.55 6.94 1.87
CA MET A 193 -4.80 5.96 2.66
C MET A 193 -3.30 6.09 2.46
N LEU A 194 -2.84 6.52 1.28
CA LEU A 194 -1.43 6.86 1.06
C LEU A 194 -1.02 8.08 1.87
N ASP A 195 -1.88 9.11 1.97
CA ASP A 195 -1.60 10.25 2.84
C ASP A 195 -1.41 9.82 4.30
N LEU A 196 -2.25 8.91 4.81
CA LEU A 196 -2.08 8.34 6.15
C LEU A 196 -0.79 7.53 6.29
N ALA A 197 -0.46 6.72 5.28
CA ALA A 197 0.78 5.94 5.28
C ALA A 197 2.02 6.85 5.30
N ILE A 198 2.02 7.93 4.51
CA ILE A 198 3.08 8.94 4.49
C ILE A 198 3.18 9.64 5.84
N LEU A 199 2.03 10.00 6.46
CA LEU A 199 2.01 10.62 7.80
C LEU A 199 2.63 9.72 8.87
N ASN A 200 2.46 8.40 8.74
CA ASN A 200 3.11 7.42 9.61
C ASN A 200 4.59 7.22 9.28
N GLY A 201 5.13 7.87 8.26
CA GLY A 201 6.52 7.79 7.83
C GLY A 201 6.81 6.57 6.95
N SER A 202 5.88 6.21 6.06
CA SER A 202 6.14 5.27 4.96
C SER A 202 6.95 5.97 3.87
N ASP A 203 8.08 5.37 3.49
CA ASP A 203 8.91 5.85 2.38
C ASP A 203 8.45 5.20 1.07
N LEU A 204 7.44 5.79 0.43
CA LEU A 204 6.89 5.27 -0.83
C LEU A 204 7.90 5.33 -1.99
N PRO A 205 8.70 6.40 -2.17
CA PRO A 205 9.71 6.45 -3.23
C PRO A 205 10.77 5.35 -3.10
N GLY A 206 11.15 4.98 -1.88
CA GLY A 206 12.09 3.89 -1.63
C GLY A 206 11.56 2.48 -1.91
N LEU A 207 10.25 2.31 -2.14
CA LEU A 207 9.66 1.01 -2.45
C LEU A 207 9.92 0.63 -3.91
N THR A 208 10.66 -0.46 -4.09
CA THR A 208 10.96 -1.01 -5.42
C THR A 208 10.73 -2.52 -5.46
N ALA A 209 10.35 -3.04 -6.63
CA ALA A 209 10.35 -4.46 -6.95
C ALA A 209 10.87 -4.66 -8.37
N ASN A 210 11.95 -5.43 -8.55
CA ASN A 210 12.65 -5.57 -9.83
C ASN A 210 13.04 -4.19 -10.44
N HIS A 211 13.52 -3.27 -9.60
CA HIS A 211 13.79 -1.86 -9.96
C HIS A 211 12.56 -1.02 -10.36
N SER A 212 11.37 -1.62 -10.54
CA SER A 212 10.14 -0.86 -10.76
C SER A 212 9.73 -0.13 -9.47
N THR A 213 9.63 1.19 -9.56
CA THR A 213 9.14 2.07 -8.48
C THR A 213 7.60 1.97 -8.31
N VAL A 214 7.07 2.61 -7.27
CA VAL A 214 5.61 2.71 -7.06
C VAL A 214 4.87 3.37 -8.23
N LEU A 215 5.52 4.30 -8.95
CA LEU A 215 4.91 4.95 -10.11
C LEU A 215 4.79 3.99 -11.30
N HIS A 216 5.83 3.21 -11.60
CA HIS A 216 5.79 2.16 -12.63
C HIS A 216 4.62 1.20 -12.39
N ILE A 217 4.52 0.66 -11.18
CA ILE A 217 3.45 -0.29 -10.82
C ILE A 217 2.06 0.34 -10.87
N ALA A 218 1.90 1.61 -10.52
CA ALA A 218 0.61 2.31 -10.65
C ALA A 218 0.21 2.44 -12.14
N ILE A 219 1.17 2.73 -13.01
CA ILE A 219 0.94 2.88 -14.47
C ILE A 219 0.61 1.53 -15.10
N ASP A 220 1.39 0.48 -14.83
CA ASP A 220 1.20 -0.86 -15.39
C ASP A 220 -0.17 -1.45 -15.06
N ASN A 221 -0.63 -1.22 -13.83
CA ASN A 221 -1.93 -1.68 -13.41
C ASN A 221 -3.08 -0.73 -13.84
N ARG A 222 -2.77 0.38 -14.53
CA ARG A 222 -3.74 1.38 -15.00
C ARG A 222 -4.55 1.97 -13.85
N TYR A 223 -3.82 2.35 -12.79
CA TYR A 223 -4.36 2.96 -11.59
C TYR A 223 -4.14 4.48 -11.64
N ASP A 224 -4.81 5.14 -12.59
CA ASP A 224 -4.59 6.56 -12.90
C ASP A 224 -4.68 7.47 -11.66
N ASP A 225 -5.65 7.26 -10.77
CA ASP A 225 -5.78 8.03 -9.52
C ASP A 225 -4.51 7.96 -8.65
N TYR A 226 -3.88 6.79 -8.61
CA TYR A 226 -2.63 6.57 -7.90
C TYR A 226 -1.45 7.17 -8.65
N SER A 227 -1.41 7.05 -9.98
CA SER A 227 -0.38 7.69 -10.81
C SER A 227 -0.39 9.20 -10.63
N TYR A 228 -1.56 9.85 -10.68
CA TYR A 228 -1.69 11.29 -10.45
C TYR A 228 -1.36 11.69 -9.01
N PHE A 229 -1.75 10.88 -8.02
CA PHE A 229 -1.38 11.12 -6.63
C PHE A 229 0.14 11.09 -6.44
N LEU A 230 0.80 10.04 -6.95
CA LEU A 230 2.25 9.87 -6.85
C LEU A 230 2.99 10.98 -7.60
N LEU A 231 2.55 11.30 -8.82
CA LEU A 231 3.11 12.37 -9.64
C LEU A 231 3.16 13.72 -8.92
N ARG A 232 2.09 14.05 -8.18
CA ARG A 232 1.99 15.32 -7.45
C ARG A 232 2.83 15.35 -6.17
N LYS A 233 3.02 14.19 -5.53
CA LYS A 233 3.70 14.09 -4.22
C LYS A 233 5.20 13.83 -4.35
N PHE A 234 5.60 13.09 -5.39
CA PHE A 234 6.94 12.53 -5.55
C PHE A 234 7.46 12.73 -6.98
N PRO A 235 7.77 13.97 -7.39
CA PRO A 235 8.31 14.26 -8.72
C PRO A 235 9.65 13.56 -8.99
N GLU A 236 10.41 13.20 -7.95
CA GLU A 236 11.66 12.44 -8.06
C GLU A 236 11.50 11.06 -8.72
N LEU A 237 10.29 10.50 -8.74
CA LEU A 237 10.02 9.21 -9.38
C LEU A 237 9.99 9.26 -10.91
N LEU A 238 10.05 10.45 -11.51
CA LEU A 238 9.94 10.63 -12.96
C LEU A 238 11.17 10.18 -13.73
N ASP A 239 12.35 10.31 -13.12
CA ASP A 239 13.64 10.00 -13.74
C ASP A 239 14.08 8.56 -13.48
N GLU A 240 13.41 7.88 -12.55
CA GLU A 240 13.71 6.50 -12.19
C GLU A 240 13.38 5.54 -13.33
N THR A 241 14.21 4.51 -13.46
CA THR A 241 14.06 3.48 -14.50
C THR A 241 13.86 2.10 -13.88
N ASP A 242 13.08 1.27 -14.56
CA ASP A 242 12.91 -0.13 -14.18
C ASP A 242 14.10 -1.01 -14.63
N ASN A 243 14.01 -2.33 -14.44
CA ASN A 243 15.06 -3.27 -14.83
C ASN A 243 15.32 -3.35 -16.35
N THR A 244 14.42 -2.81 -17.16
CA THR A 244 14.56 -2.73 -18.62
C THR A 244 15.11 -1.39 -19.07
N GLY A 245 15.36 -0.47 -18.12
CA GLY A 245 15.70 0.90 -18.43
C GLY A 245 14.51 1.71 -18.91
N SER A 246 13.26 1.29 -18.68
CA SER A 246 12.07 2.07 -19.04
C SER A 246 11.71 3.06 -17.95
N THR A 247 11.31 4.28 -18.32
CA THR A 247 10.81 5.30 -17.38
C THR A 247 9.29 5.22 -17.25
N ALA A 248 8.73 5.92 -16.27
CA ALA A 248 7.29 6.09 -16.12
C ALA A 248 6.60 6.59 -17.41
N LEU A 249 7.26 7.48 -18.18
CA LEU A 249 6.75 7.96 -19.46
C LEU A 249 6.67 6.83 -20.51
N THR A 250 7.71 6.00 -20.62
CA THR A 250 7.71 4.83 -21.50
C THR A 250 6.56 3.88 -21.17
N HIS A 251 6.33 3.58 -19.89
CA HIS A 251 5.20 2.73 -19.47
C HIS A 251 3.83 3.33 -19.84
N ALA A 252 3.64 4.64 -19.67
CA ALA A 252 2.39 5.31 -20.04
C ALA A 252 2.12 5.22 -21.55
N LEU A 253 3.16 5.36 -22.38
CA LEU A 253 3.09 5.22 -23.84
C LEU A 253 2.82 3.78 -24.28
N LEU A 254 3.46 2.78 -23.65
CA LEU A 254 3.24 1.36 -23.92
C LEU A 254 1.77 0.97 -23.68
N HIS A 255 1.21 1.41 -22.54
CA HIS A 255 -0.18 1.17 -22.16
C HIS A 255 -1.19 2.07 -22.86
N SER A 256 -0.75 2.88 -23.83
CA SER A 256 -1.61 3.75 -24.64
C SER A 256 -2.39 4.79 -23.82
N ASN A 257 -1.82 5.21 -22.68
CA ASN A 257 -2.42 6.20 -21.78
C ASN A 257 -1.95 7.62 -22.13
N LYS A 258 -2.50 8.14 -23.24
CA LYS A 258 -2.17 9.48 -23.74
C LYS A 258 -2.37 10.61 -22.71
N PRO A 259 -3.47 10.67 -21.92
CA PRO A 259 -3.65 11.71 -20.90
C PRO A 259 -2.55 11.68 -19.83
N LEU A 260 -2.20 10.50 -19.33
CA LEU A 260 -1.16 10.36 -18.33
C LEU A 260 0.22 10.71 -18.89
N ALA A 261 0.53 10.30 -20.13
CA ALA A 261 1.77 10.68 -20.79
C ALA A 261 1.93 12.21 -20.90
N LEU A 262 0.86 12.93 -21.30
CA LEU A 262 0.88 14.40 -21.33
C LEU A 262 1.11 14.99 -19.94
N GLU A 263 0.49 14.42 -18.91
CA GLU A 263 0.65 14.92 -17.55
C GLU A 263 2.07 14.69 -17.01
N LEU A 264 2.67 13.52 -17.28
CA LEU A 264 4.06 13.24 -16.95
C LEU A 264 5.01 14.27 -17.59
N ILE A 265 4.83 14.55 -18.88
CA ILE A 265 5.66 15.55 -19.59
C ILE A 265 5.44 16.95 -19.01
N ARG A 266 4.19 17.32 -18.67
CA ARG A 266 3.89 18.61 -18.00
C ARG A 266 4.55 18.76 -16.64
N HIS A 267 4.76 17.65 -15.95
CA HIS A 267 5.51 17.58 -14.69
C HIS A 267 7.02 17.44 -14.89
N ASN A 268 7.54 17.74 -16.09
CA ASN A 268 8.95 17.69 -16.48
C ASN A 268 9.56 16.28 -16.42
N ALA A 269 8.79 15.24 -16.77
CA ALA A 269 9.37 13.94 -17.04
C ALA A 269 10.46 14.05 -18.13
N PRO A 270 11.58 13.33 -17.99
CA PRO A 270 12.66 13.38 -18.94
C PRO A 270 12.17 12.79 -20.26
N VAL A 271 12.36 13.56 -21.33
CA VAL A 271 11.96 13.19 -22.68
C VAL A 271 13.17 12.66 -23.45
N GLY A 272 12.93 11.76 -24.40
CA GLY A 272 13.92 11.10 -25.26
C GLY A 272 14.85 10.12 -24.54
N HIS A 273 14.39 9.59 -23.40
CA HIS A 273 15.06 8.48 -22.73
C HIS A 273 15.01 7.22 -23.57
N VAL A 274 16.10 6.44 -23.56
CA VAL A 274 16.25 5.21 -24.35
C VAL A 274 16.35 4.01 -23.42
N ASP A 275 15.49 3.02 -23.64
CA ASP A 275 15.51 1.77 -22.88
C ASP A 275 16.65 0.83 -23.32
N ALA A 276 16.78 -0.33 -22.64
CA ALA A 276 17.81 -1.31 -22.93
C ALA A 276 17.71 -1.94 -24.34
N TRP A 277 16.59 -1.78 -25.04
CA TRP A 277 16.38 -2.25 -26.41
C TRP A 277 16.64 -1.17 -27.47
N GLY A 278 17.06 0.03 -27.06
CA GLY A 278 17.28 1.14 -27.99
C GLY A 278 15.99 1.84 -28.43
N VAL A 279 14.89 1.63 -27.71
CA VAL A 279 13.61 2.29 -27.97
C VAL A 279 13.57 3.59 -27.17
N SER A 280 13.43 4.73 -27.85
CA SER A 280 13.10 5.98 -27.18
C SER A 280 11.60 6.12 -26.93
N ASP A 281 11.25 6.78 -25.84
CA ASP A 281 9.89 7.29 -25.57
C ASP A 281 9.34 8.12 -26.75
N LEU A 282 10.15 8.96 -27.40
CA LEU A 282 9.74 9.74 -28.57
C LEU A 282 9.42 8.82 -29.76
N TRP A 283 10.28 7.84 -30.03
CA TRP A 283 10.03 6.85 -31.07
C TRP A 283 8.74 6.07 -30.82
N LEU A 284 8.46 5.74 -29.56
CA LEU A 284 7.24 5.03 -29.16
C LEU A 284 5.99 5.91 -29.34
N ALA A 285 6.04 7.19 -28.95
CA ALA A 285 4.96 8.14 -29.16
C ALA A 285 4.64 8.34 -30.66
N VAL A 286 5.68 8.37 -31.50
CA VAL A 286 5.54 8.37 -32.96
C VAL A 286 4.90 7.08 -33.45
N ASN A 287 5.41 5.90 -33.07
CA ASN A 287 4.82 4.63 -33.51
C ASN A 287 3.33 4.49 -33.16
N LYS A 288 2.92 5.06 -32.01
CA LYS A 288 1.52 5.10 -31.56
C LYS A 288 0.67 6.20 -32.22
N GLY A 289 1.28 7.15 -32.92
CA GLY A 289 0.58 8.25 -33.60
C GLY A 289 0.10 9.36 -32.66
N TYR A 290 0.77 9.56 -31.52
CA TYR A 290 0.34 10.52 -30.51
C TYR A 290 0.83 11.94 -30.81
N TYR A 291 0.27 12.57 -31.85
CA TYR A 291 0.66 13.90 -32.32
C TYR A 291 0.87 14.93 -31.19
N SER A 292 -0.13 15.10 -30.31
CA SER A 292 -0.03 16.10 -29.23
C SER A 292 1.01 15.75 -28.17
N VAL A 293 1.31 14.46 -27.97
CA VAL A 293 2.38 14.03 -27.06
C VAL A 293 3.73 14.33 -27.71
N VAL A 294 3.92 13.97 -28.97
CA VAL A 294 5.13 14.28 -29.74
C VAL A 294 5.38 15.79 -29.77
N GLN A 295 4.34 16.60 -30.00
CA GLN A 295 4.43 18.05 -29.97
C GLN A 295 4.95 18.59 -28.62
N GLU A 296 4.40 18.10 -27.51
CA GLU A 296 4.82 18.49 -26.15
C GLU A 296 6.21 17.98 -25.79
N MET A 297 6.61 16.80 -26.29
CA MET A 297 7.96 16.26 -26.11
C MET A 297 8.99 17.11 -26.87
N LEU A 298 8.73 17.42 -28.15
CA LEU A 298 9.63 18.26 -28.95
C LEU A 298 9.76 19.67 -28.41
N ALA A 299 8.71 20.22 -27.78
CA ALA A 299 8.80 21.52 -27.12
C ALA A 299 9.77 21.54 -25.93
N ARG A 300 10.04 20.38 -25.31
CA ARG A 300 10.92 20.23 -24.14
C ARG A 300 12.25 19.54 -24.45
N TRP A 301 12.39 18.93 -25.62
CA TRP A 301 13.56 18.17 -26.04
C TRP A 301 14.63 19.09 -26.64
N ASP A 302 15.84 19.03 -26.09
CA ASP A 302 17.01 19.77 -26.57
C ASP A 302 18.15 18.85 -27.08
N GLY A 303 17.95 17.53 -27.04
CA GLY A 303 18.95 16.53 -27.40
C GLY A 303 19.21 16.36 -28.92
N PRO A 304 20.38 15.80 -29.29
CA PRO A 304 20.67 15.44 -30.68
C PRO A 304 19.83 14.23 -31.14
N PRO A 305 19.47 14.08 -32.42
CA PRO A 305 18.65 12.94 -32.88
C PRO A 305 19.28 11.58 -32.63
N GLY A 306 20.61 11.50 -32.64
CA GLY A 306 21.35 10.25 -32.48
C GLY A 306 21.25 9.66 -31.07
N SER A 307 20.77 10.42 -30.08
CA SER A 307 20.57 9.90 -28.72
C SER A 307 19.23 9.18 -28.55
N LEU A 308 18.40 9.07 -29.59
CA LEU A 308 17.07 8.46 -29.54
C LEU A 308 17.05 6.97 -29.89
N GLY A 309 18.21 6.37 -30.13
CA GLY A 309 18.34 4.99 -30.60
C GLY A 309 17.81 4.83 -32.02
N MET A 310 16.60 4.30 -32.17
CA MET A 310 15.89 4.24 -33.44
C MET A 310 15.44 5.63 -33.93
N ASP A 311 15.55 5.89 -35.24
CA ASP A 311 15.18 7.19 -35.82
C ASP A 311 13.64 7.36 -35.88
N PRO A 312 13.06 8.29 -35.09
CA PRO A 312 11.63 8.53 -35.06
C PRO A 312 11.10 9.11 -36.38
N LEU A 313 11.89 9.89 -37.14
CA LEU A 313 11.44 10.44 -38.41
C LEU A 313 11.29 9.33 -39.46
N GLN A 314 12.26 8.41 -39.52
CA GLN A 314 12.17 7.24 -40.37
C GLN A 314 10.94 6.40 -40.05
N SER A 315 10.64 6.17 -38.77
CA SER A 315 9.44 5.44 -38.40
C SER A 315 8.14 6.19 -38.73
N ALA A 316 8.06 7.51 -38.50
CA ALA A 316 6.90 8.32 -38.88
C ALA A 316 6.60 8.19 -40.39
N ILE A 317 7.64 8.24 -41.22
CA ILE A 317 7.55 8.08 -42.67
C ILE A 317 7.09 6.67 -43.06
N THR A 318 7.72 5.63 -42.51
CA THR A 318 7.38 4.23 -42.82
C THR A 318 5.94 3.89 -42.44
N ILE A 319 5.45 4.43 -41.32
CA ILE A 319 4.09 4.22 -40.82
C ILE A 319 3.08 5.18 -41.51
N ARG A 320 3.57 6.09 -42.37
CA ARG A 320 2.78 7.10 -43.11
C ARG A 320 2.07 8.11 -42.20
N GLN A 321 2.69 8.47 -41.08
CA GLN A 321 2.22 9.53 -40.19
C GLN A 321 2.82 10.88 -40.60
N PHE A 322 2.38 11.42 -41.73
CA PHE A 322 2.97 12.62 -42.33
C PHE A 322 2.83 13.89 -41.47
N GLU A 323 1.78 13.98 -40.66
CA GLU A 323 1.60 15.09 -39.70
C GLU A 323 2.69 15.11 -38.64
N ILE A 324 3.03 13.94 -38.10
CA ILE A 324 4.10 13.78 -37.12
C ILE A 324 5.47 13.93 -37.78
N ALA A 325 5.65 13.40 -38.99
CA ALA A 325 6.88 13.59 -39.76
C ALA A 325 7.13 15.08 -40.07
N ALA A 326 6.09 15.84 -40.42
CA ALA A 326 6.18 17.29 -40.61
C ALA A 326 6.62 18.00 -39.33
N LEU A 327 6.00 17.67 -38.20
CA LEU A 327 6.32 18.22 -36.88
C LEU A 327 7.78 17.89 -36.46
N LEU A 328 8.27 16.68 -36.75
CA LEU A 328 9.67 16.32 -36.50
C LEU A 328 10.63 17.17 -37.36
N VAL A 329 10.37 17.31 -38.67
CA VAL A 329 11.21 18.11 -39.59
C VAL A 329 11.26 19.59 -39.22
N GLU A 330 10.18 20.13 -38.65
CA GLU A 330 10.15 21.50 -38.14
C GLU A 330 11.12 21.72 -36.98
N HIS A 331 11.39 20.67 -36.18
CA HIS A 331 12.30 20.75 -35.04
C HIS A 331 13.78 20.76 -35.48
N PRO A 332 14.63 21.67 -34.94
CA PRO A 332 16.03 21.83 -35.37
C PRO A 332 16.86 20.54 -35.32
N SER A 333 16.63 19.67 -34.34
CA SER A 333 17.37 18.41 -34.21
C SER A 333 17.21 17.54 -35.45
N PHE A 334 16.04 17.45 -36.07
CA PHE A 334 15.79 16.55 -37.22
C PHE A 334 16.05 17.21 -38.59
N GLN A 335 16.76 18.34 -38.64
CA GLN A 335 17.12 19.05 -39.88
C GLN A 335 18.49 18.61 -40.44
N THR A 336 18.94 17.39 -40.14
CA THR A 336 20.20 16.87 -40.69
C THR A 336 20.06 16.53 -42.17
N ARG A 337 21.18 16.48 -42.89
CA ARG A 337 21.21 16.14 -44.32
C ARG A 337 20.52 14.81 -44.63
N GLU A 338 20.69 13.80 -43.78
CA GLU A 338 20.07 12.49 -43.95
C GLU A 338 18.55 12.53 -43.71
N HIS A 339 18.08 13.23 -42.67
CA HIS A 339 16.65 13.38 -42.40
C HIS A 339 15.93 14.16 -43.53
N ILE A 340 16.55 15.23 -44.05
CA ILE A 340 16.00 15.98 -45.20
C ILE A 340 15.95 15.08 -46.44
N ARG A 341 17.04 14.34 -46.72
CA ARG A 341 17.08 13.39 -47.84
C ARG A 341 15.97 12.35 -47.70
N LEU A 342 15.80 11.80 -46.51
CA LEU A 342 14.77 10.82 -46.21
C LEU A 342 13.36 11.37 -46.45
N ALA A 343 13.05 12.55 -45.92
CA ALA A 343 11.76 13.21 -46.12
C ALA A 343 11.48 13.50 -47.61
N VAL A 344 12.49 13.95 -48.38
CA VAL A 344 12.36 14.20 -49.82
C VAL A 344 12.16 12.90 -50.60
N THR A 345 12.89 11.82 -50.26
CA THR A 345 12.70 10.51 -50.91
C THR A 345 11.29 9.97 -50.66
N CYS A 346 10.74 10.18 -49.47
CA CYS A 346 9.36 9.84 -49.14
C CYS A 346 8.36 10.58 -50.03
N LEU A 347 8.49 11.90 -50.17
CA LEU A 347 7.62 12.72 -51.02
C LEU A 347 7.65 12.27 -52.50
N SER A 348 8.80 11.80 -52.97
CA SER A 348 8.93 11.27 -54.34
C SER A 348 8.27 9.91 -54.53
N ALA A 349 8.18 9.10 -53.48
CA ALA A 349 7.56 7.78 -53.49
C ALA A 349 6.04 7.84 -53.28
N TYR A 350 5.56 8.83 -52.53
CA TYR A 350 4.16 8.99 -52.14
C TYR A 350 3.68 10.43 -52.42
N PRO A 351 3.30 10.78 -53.66
CA PRO A 351 2.81 12.11 -54.02
C PRO A 351 1.34 12.33 -53.60
N ASP A 352 0.92 11.71 -52.50
CA ASP A 352 -0.46 11.74 -52.01
C ASP A 352 -0.78 13.07 -51.32
N GLU A 353 -2.06 13.42 -51.25
CA GLU A 353 -2.55 14.61 -50.53
C GLU A 353 -2.10 14.62 -49.06
N GLN A 354 -1.98 13.45 -48.44
CA GLN A 354 -1.51 13.29 -47.06
C GLN A 354 -0.04 13.68 -46.87
N ALA A 355 0.78 13.63 -47.92
CA ALA A 355 2.19 14.00 -47.87
C ALA A 355 2.41 15.52 -48.09
N GLN A 356 1.35 16.28 -48.44
CA GLN A 356 1.44 17.72 -48.67
C GLN A 356 1.88 18.49 -47.42
N MET A 357 1.48 18.04 -46.22
CA MET A 357 1.93 18.68 -44.97
C MET A 357 3.43 18.57 -44.76
N LEU A 358 4.02 17.40 -45.03
CA LEU A 358 5.46 17.19 -44.97
C LEU A 358 6.18 18.05 -46.03
N ALA A 359 5.62 18.14 -47.24
CA ALA A 359 6.14 19.00 -48.30
C ALA A 359 6.05 20.49 -47.93
N GLN A 360 4.97 20.91 -47.26
CA GLN A 360 4.80 22.29 -46.80
C GLN A 360 5.78 22.65 -45.69
N ALA A 361 5.96 21.77 -44.69
CA ALA A 361 6.95 21.95 -43.63
C ALA A 361 8.38 22.12 -44.20
N LEU A 362 8.76 21.28 -45.16
CA LEU A 362 10.05 21.40 -45.85
C LEU A 362 10.18 22.70 -46.66
N ARG A 363 9.12 23.15 -47.35
CA ARG A 363 9.13 24.43 -48.09
C ARG A 363 9.27 25.64 -47.18
N ILE A 364 8.55 25.65 -46.06
CA ILE A 364 8.62 26.73 -45.08
C ILE A 364 10.04 26.81 -44.51
N ARG A 365 10.64 25.66 -44.18
CA ARG A 365 11.95 25.64 -43.55
C ARG A 365 13.11 25.84 -44.52
N PHE A 366 12.96 25.38 -45.77
CA PHE A 366 13.96 25.47 -46.82
C PHE A 366 13.38 26.14 -48.08
N PRO A 367 13.17 27.46 -48.07
CA PRO A 367 12.48 28.19 -49.15
C PRO A 367 13.20 28.18 -50.52
N GLY A 368 14.43 27.64 -50.60
CA GLY A 368 15.17 27.43 -51.85
C GLY A 368 15.22 25.97 -52.34
N PHE A 369 14.58 25.03 -51.63
CA PHE A 369 14.66 23.60 -51.92
C PHE A 369 13.52 23.18 -52.87
N CYS A 370 13.83 22.96 -54.14
CA CYS A 370 12.87 22.49 -55.14
C CYS A 370 12.52 21.01 -54.91
N LEU A 371 11.45 20.76 -54.13
CA LEU A 371 10.97 19.40 -53.78
C LEU A 371 10.56 18.52 -54.96
N TRP A 372 10.36 19.09 -56.16
CA TRP A 372 9.80 18.41 -57.33
C TRP A 372 10.73 18.36 -58.54
N THR A 373 11.97 18.84 -58.42
CA THR A 373 12.98 18.62 -59.45
C THR A 373 13.84 17.45 -59.02
N ARG A 374 13.91 16.41 -59.86
CA ARG A 374 14.79 15.24 -59.71
C ARG A 374 16.14 15.64 -59.11
N PRO A 375 16.72 14.83 -58.21
CA PRO A 375 17.94 15.20 -57.52
C PRO A 375 19.05 15.35 -58.54
N VAL A 376 19.41 16.59 -58.87
CA VAL A 376 20.72 16.88 -59.45
C VAL A 376 21.65 16.96 -58.25
N ILE A 377 22.17 15.79 -57.88
CA ILE A 377 23.39 15.70 -57.10
C ILE A 377 24.46 16.44 -57.91
N ARG A 378 24.97 17.54 -57.37
CA ARG A 378 26.29 18.05 -57.70
C ARG A 378 27.03 18.33 -56.40
#